data_AF-A0A353N5J7-F1
#
_entry.id   AF-A0A353N5J7-F1
#
_cell.length_a   1.000
_cell.length_b   1.000
_cell.length_c   1.000
_cell.angle_alpha   90.00
_cell.angle_beta   90.00
_cell.angle_gamma   90.00
#
_symmetry.space_group_name_H-M   'P 1'
#
loop_
_entity.id
_entity.type
_entity.pdbx_description
1 polymer ?
#
loop_
_entity_poly.entity_id
_entity_poly.type
_entity_poly.pdbx_seq_one_letter_code
_entity_poly.pdbx_strand_id
1 'polypeptide(L)'
;MRGTTLHRRIVFFLYCFFFILSITMYARNKQDLLSSYSQLPRVVSEKCYIKEIGPNDKYLLHLEGTPWEIGYSIGRMKAGDICKLASSEYSMAVMSELTRGKYDFLFKRKWVGDLMQSFARHQVKKLVKSIPEEYLEEMVAITAGVNDELPQARLNVYDVIVLNVGMDTIFSWLYRTNMMNAHGCQGFVVHGEATIDGCTYMGRHFMYPGHIIKDTMLLAEYAPERGYPFVSVTAPGFVGVLTGMNAKGVGIGM
;
A
#
# COMPACT_ATOMS: atom_id res chain seq x y z
N MET A 1 -45.99 -2.78 0.62
CA MET A 1 -45.13 -3.42 -0.41
C MET A 1 -44.86 -2.50 -1.62
N ARG A 2 -44.32 -1.28 -1.44
CA ARG A 2 -43.98 -0.35 -2.55
C ARG A 2 -42.51 0.11 -2.58
N GLY A 3 -41.68 -0.30 -1.61
CA GLY A 3 -40.28 0.16 -1.48
C GLY A 3 -39.25 -0.64 -2.28
N THR A 4 -39.58 -1.84 -2.75
CA THR A 4 -38.62 -2.76 -3.41
C THR A 4 -38.34 -2.40 -4.86
N THR A 5 -39.30 -1.76 -5.55
CA THR A 5 -39.20 -1.37 -6.97
C THR A 5 -38.36 -0.12 -7.18
N LEU A 6 -38.41 0.84 -6.26
CA LEU A 6 -37.61 2.06 -6.35
C LEU A 6 -36.12 1.79 -6.09
N HIS A 7 -35.82 0.96 -5.09
CA HIS A 7 -34.45 0.55 -4.77
C HIS A 7 -33.79 -0.20 -5.95
N ARG A 8 -34.51 -1.14 -6.58
CA ARG A 8 -34.02 -1.87 -7.76
C ARG A 8 -33.75 -0.94 -8.95
N ARG A 9 -34.58 0.08 -9.16
CA ARG A 9 -34.38 1.07 -10.23
C ARG A 9 -33.14 1.95 -9.96
N ILE A 10 -32.94 2.41 -8.74
CA ILE A 10 -31.76 3.22 -8.37
C ILE A 10 -30.47 2.41 -8.53
N VAL A 11 -30.45 1.16 -8.06
CA VAL A 11 -29.29 0.27 -8.22
C VAL A 11 -29.00 0.00 -9.70
N PHE A 12 -30.03 -0.20 -10.53
CA PHE A 12 -29.87 -0.39 -11.97
C PHE A 12 -29.34 0.88 -12.66
N PHE A 13 -29.84 2.07 -12.29
CA PHE A 13 -29.34 3.34 -12.84
C PHE A 13 -27.89 3.62 -12.43
N LEU A 14 -27.53 3.34 -11.18
CA LEU A 14 -26.14 3.42 -10.73
C LEU A 14 -25.27 2.43 -11.50
N TYR A 15 -25.71 1.19 -11.69
CA TYR A 15 -25.01 0.19 -12.50
C TYR A 15 -24.77 0.66 -13.93
N CYS A 16 -25.81 1.15 -14.63
CA CYS A 16 -25.68 1.69 -15.98
C CYS A 16 -24.77 2.92 -16.03
N PHE A 17 -24.84 3.82 -15.04
CA PHE A 17 -24.00 5.00 -14.97
C PHE A 17 -22.52 4.65 -14.77
N PHE A 18 -22.21 3.73 -13.85
CA PHE A 18 -20.85 3.25 -13.62
C PHE A 18 -20.31 2.42 -14.79
N PHE A 19 -21.17 1.68 -15.50
CA PHE A 19 -20.82 0.94 -16.71
C PHE A 19 -20.52 1.87 -17.90
N ILE A 20 -21.25 2.98 -18.05
CA ILE A 20 -20.97 3.97 -19.11
C ILE A 20 -19.70 4.78 -18.79
N LEU A 21 -19.45 5.08 -17.52
CA LEU A 21 -18.17 5.69 -17.09
C LEU A 21 -16.98 4.75 -17.36
N SER A 22 -17.14 3.44 -17.14
CA SER A 22 -16.05 2.49 -17.36
C SER A 22 -15.67 2.36 -18.85
N ILE A 23 -16.66 2.40 -19.75
CA ILE A 23 -16.45 2.37 -21.20
C ILE A 23 -15.75 3.64 -21.70
N THR A 24 -16.20 4.82 -21.25
CA THR A 24 -15.59 6.10 -21.68
C THR A 24 -14.18 6.31 -21.12
N MET A 25 -13.87 5.72 -19.96
CA MET A 25 -12.53 5.74 -19.37
C MET A 25 -11.55 4.73 -19.98
N TYR A 26 -12.04 3.76 -20.74
CA TYR A 26 -11.20 2.77 -21.44
C TYR A 26 -10.51 3.36 -22.69
N ALA A 27 -11.10 4.40 -23.30
CA ALA A 27 -10.71 4.89 -24.62
C ALA A 27 -9.65 6.01 -24.66
N ARG A 28 -8.96 6.35 -23.56
CA ARG A 28 -7.88 7.36 -23.57
C ARG A 28 -6.52 6.71 -23.34
N ASN A 29 -5.69 6.81 -24.38
CA ASN A 29 -4.30 6.39 -24.52
C ASN A 29 -3.59 6.12 -23.18
N LYS A 30 -3.30 4.84 -22.95
CA LYS A 30 -2.64 4.35 -21.75
C LYS A 30 -1.28 3.83 -22.17
N GLN A 31 -0.25 4.69 -22.14
CA GLN A 31 1.10 4.18 -22.06
C GLN A 31 1.14 3.29 -20.81
N ASP A 32 1.51 2.02 -20.97
CA ASP A 32 1.63 1.14 -19.82
C ASP A 32 2.81 1.65 -18.98
N LEU A 33 2.57 2.00 -17.72
CA LEU A 33 3.60 2.60 -16.86
C LEU A 33 4.80 1.66 -16.75
N LEU A 34 4.59 0.34 -16.78
CA LEU A 34 5.65 -0.67 -16.85
C LEU A 34 6.50 -0.57 -18.12
N SER A 35 5.91 -0.21 -19.25
CA SER A 35 6.62 -0.10 -20.53
C SER A 35 7.66 1.03 -20.53
N SER A 36 7.40 2.10 -19.76
CA SER A 36 8.32 3.24 -19.60
C SER A 36 9.65 2.85 -18.96
N TYR A 37 9.71 1.72 -18.25
CA TYR A 37 10.90 1.23 -17.55
C TYR A 37 11.42 -0.10 -18.13
N SER A 38 10.99 -0.45 -19.34
CA SER A 38 11.34 -1.74 -19.98
C SER A 38 12.84 -1.96 -20.21
N GLN A 39 13.64 -0.89 -20.22
CA GLN A 39 15.09 -0.95 -20.44
C GLN A 39 15.89 -1.19 -19.15
N LEU A 40 15.27 -1.09 -17.97
CA LEU A 40 15.97 -1.25 -16.70
C LEU A 40 16.23 -2.74 -16.37
N PRO A 41 17.34 -3.05 -15.67
CA PRO A 41 17.76 -4.42 -15.43
C PRO A 41 16.77 -5.17 -14.53
N ARG A 42 16.37 -6.38 -14.93
CA ARG A 42 15.46 -7.26 -14.18
C ARG A 42 16.23 -8.31 -13.40
N VAL A 43 17.09 -7.85 -12.50
CA VAL A 43 17.94 -8.70 -11.67
C VAL A 43 17.85 -8.19 -10.24
N VAL A 44 17.75 -9.11 -9.28
CA VAL A 44 17.83 -8.76 -7.86
C VAL A 44 19.25 -8.29 -7.58
N SER A 45 19.40 -7.10 -7.02
CA SER A 45 20.71 -6.57 -6.63
C SER A 45 21.37 -7.53 -5.63
N GLU A 46 22.63 -7.90 -5.86
CA GLU A 46 23.39 -8.77 -4.93
C GLU A 46 23.55 -8.15 -3.55
N LYS A 47 23.35 -6.84 -3.45
CA LYS A 47 23.38 -6.10 -2.19
C LYS A 47 22.10 -6.27 -1.40
N CYS A 48 20.98 -6.62 -2.04
CA CYS A 48 19.68 -6.81 -1.40
C CYS A 48 19.51 -8.24 -0.91
N TYR A 49 19.04 -8.43 0.32
CA TYR A 49 18.77 -9.77 0.86
C TYR A 49 17.63 -9.76 1.87
N ILE A 50 17.10 -10.96 2.12
CA ILE A 50 16.10 -11.24 3.15
C ILE A 50 16.64 -12.26 4.14
N LYS A 51 16.41 -12.00 5.44
CA LYS A 51 16.84 -12.86 6.54
C LYS A 51 15.69 -13.04 7.54
N GLU A 52 15.49 -14.25 8.04
CA GLU A 52 14.58 -14.49 9.17
C GLU A 52 15.22 -13.99 10.48
N ILE A 53 14.49 -13.21 11.26
CA ILE A 53 15.00 -12.55 12.49
C ILE A 53 14.26 -12.94 13.77
N GLY A 54 13.27 -13.82 13.68
CA GLY A 54 12.54 -14.27 14.85
C GLY A 54 11.45 -15.28 14.52
N PRO A 55 10.78 -15.82 15.56
CA PRO A 55 9.70 -16.78 15.36
C PRO A 55 8.50 -16.13 14.67
N ASN A 56 7.67 -16.96 14.02
CA ASN A 56 6.44 -16.56 13.31
C ASN A 56 6.68 -15.75 12.02
N ASP A 57 7.57 -16.22 11.16
CA ASP A 57 7.76 -15.65 9.81
C ASP A 57 8.09 -14.15 9.84
N LYS A 58 8.96 -13.73 10.77
CA LYS A 58 9.43 -12.35 10.87
C LYS A 58 10.77 -12.19 10.18
N TYR A 59 10.81 -11.27 9.21
CA TYR A 59 11.94 -11.06 8.31
C TYR A 59 12.56 -9.68 8.48
N LEU A 60 13.86 -9.61 8.25
CA LEU A 60 14.62 -8.41 7.93
C LEU A 60 14.89 -8.38 6.43
N LEU A 61 14.60 -7.26 5.78
CA LEU A 61 15.02 -6.97 4.41
C LEU A 61 16.13 -5.94 4.47
N HIS A 62 17.30 -6.25 3.91
CA HIS A 62 18.31 -5.24 3.60
C HIS A 62 18.17 -4.85 2.14
N LEU A 63 18.05 -3.55 1.88
CA LEU A 63 17.67 -2.98 0.59
C LEU A 63 18.63 -1.85 0.24
N GLU A 64 19.46 -2.06 -0.77
CA GLU A 64 20.49 -1.10 -1.17
C GLU A 64 20.50 -0.88 -2.67
N GLY A 65 20.53 0.39 -3.08
CA GLY A 65 20.66 0.79 -4.49
C GLY A 65 19.72 1.92 -4.91
N THR A 66 19.47 1.96 -6.20
CA THR A 66 18.50 2.84 -6.85
C THR A 66 17.06 2.46 -6.47
N PRO A 67 16.06 3.35 -6.67
CA PRO A 67 14.65 3.02 -6.44
C PRO A 67 14.21 1.77 -7.22
N TRP A 68 14.68 1.63 -8.46
CA TRP A 68 14.46 0.42 -9.24
C TRP A 68 15.04 -0.85 -8.61
N GLU A 69 16.32 -0.83 -8.21
CA GLU A 69 16.97 -2.01 -7.61
C GLU A 69 16.29 -2.43 -6.30
N ILE A 70 15.96 -1.45 -5.45
CA ILE A 70 15.22 -1.67 -4.20
C ILE A 70 13.85 -2.27 -4.50
N GLY A 71 13.05 -1.61 -5.34
CA GLY A 71 11.69 -2.02 -5.65
C GLY A 71 11.63 -3.39 -6.31
N TYR A 72 12.47 -3.66 -7.32
CA TYR A 72 12.55 -4.96 -7.99
C TYR A 72 12.91 -6.08 -7.00
N SER A 73 13.89 -5.83 -6.12
CA SER A 73 14.31 -6.79 -5.11
C SER A 73 13.19 -7.12 -4.11
N ILE A 74 12.48 -6.10 -3.61
CA ILE A 74 11.29 -6.31 -2.74
C ILE A 74 10.23 -7.14 -3.48
N GLY A 75 9.94 -6.78 -4.73
CA GLY A 75 8.96 -7.44 -5.59
C GLY A 75 9.24 -8.94 -5.76
N ARG A 76 10.51 -9.30 -5.98
CA ARG A 76 10.95 -10.70 -6.09
C ARG A 76 10.89 -11.43 -4.75
N MET A 77 11.49 -10.87 -3.70
CA MET A 77 11.62 -11.56 -2.41
C MET A 77 10.29 -11.75 -1.66
N LYS A 78 9.32 -10.85 -1.86
CA LYS A 78 8.04 -10.85 -1.12
C LYS A 78 6.81 -10.90 -2.03
N ALA A 79 6.95 -11.47 -3.23
CA ALA A 79 5.92 -11.47 -4.27
C ALA A 79 4.53 -11.90 -3.76
N GLY A 80 4.47 -13.03 -3.04
CA GLY A 80 3.20 -13.56 -2.52
C GLY A 80 2.52 -12.65 -1.50
N ASP A 81 3.28 -11.98 -0.64
CA ASP A 81 2.73 -11.08 0.37
C ASP A 81 2.28 -9.76 -0.25
N ILE A 82 3.01 -9.26 -1.25
CA ILE A 82 2.62 -8.08 -2.03
C ILE A 82 1.32 -8.36 -2.78
N CYS A 83 1.15 -9.55 -3.38
CA CYS A 83 -0.11 -9.93 -4.01
C CYS A 83 -1.28 -9.95 -3.03
N LYS A 84 -1.08 -10.45 -1.80
CA LYS A 84 -2.12 -10.43 -0.76
C LYS A 84 -2.47 -8.99 -0.37
N LEU A 85 -1.46 -8.13 -0.16
CA LEU A 85 -1.65 -6.73 0.22
C LEU A 85 -2.29 -5.89 -0.90
N ALA A 86 -1.94 -6.14 -2.16
CA ALA A 86 -2.50 -5.41 -3.30
C ALA A 86 -3.88 -5.95 -3.75
N SER A 87 -4.44 -6.93 -3.03
CA SER A 87 -5.68 -7.61 -3.41
C SER A 87 -6.95 -6.81 -3.07
N SER A 88 -8.04 -7.12 -3.76
CA SER A 88 -9.36 -6.59 -3.41
C SER A 88 -9.82 -7.15 -2.06
N GLU A 89 -9.44 -8.37 -1.73
CA GLU A 89 -9.71 -9.02 -0.44
C GLU A 89 -9.12 -8.23 0.74
N TYR A 90 -7.86 -7.78 0.64
CA TYR A 90 -7.24 -6.92 1.66
C TYR A 90 -7.98 -5.58 1.78
N SER A 91 -8.24 -4.93 0.64
CA SER A 91 -8.96 -3.65 0.62
C SER A 91 -10.35 -3.77 1.27
N MET A 92 -11.05 -4.89 1.04
CA MET A 92 -12.35 -5.15 1.67
C MET A 92 -12.24 -5.46 3.17
N ALA A 93 -11.18 -6.14 3.61
CA ALA A 93 -10.92 -6.35 5.03
C ALA A 93 -10.69 -5.01 5.75
N VAL A 94 -9.88 -4.12 5.16
CA VAL A 94 -9.69 -2.75 5.65
C VAL A 94 -11.04 -2.01 5.76
N MET A 95 -11.87 -2.03 4.72
CA MET A 95 -13.17 -1.37 4.73
C MET A 95 -14.16 -1.98 5.74
N SER A 96 -14.14 -3.30 5.91
CA SER A 96 -14.95 -3.99 6.92
C SER A 96 -14.59 -3.49 8.33
N GLU A 97 -13.30 -3.46 8.68
CA GLU A 97 -12.84 -3.01 9.98
C GLU A 97 -13.11 -1.51 10.21
N LEU A 98 -12.85 -0.66 9.20
CA LEU A 98 -13.16 0.78 9.26
C LEU A 98 -14.65 1.06 9.49
N THR A 99 -15.52 0.19 8.96
CA THR A 99 -16.97 0.32 9.11
C THR A 99 -17.52 -0.48 10.29
N ARG A 100 -16.64 -1.07 11.11
CA ARG A 100 -16.98 -1.96 12.24
C ARG A 100 -17.97 -3.06 11.84
N GLY A 101 -17.77 -3.63 10.65
CA GLY A 101 -18.58 -4.70 10.09
C GLY A 101 -19.96 -4.28 9.56
N LYS A 102 -20.33 -2.99 9.61
CA LYS A 102 -21.67 -2.51 9.23
C LYS A 102 -22.07 -2.87 7.79
N TYR A 103 -21.10 -2.98 6.89
CA TYR A 103 -21.32 -3.26 5.47
C TYR A 103 -20.70 -4.60 5.01
N ASP A 104 -20.45 -5.53 5.92
CA ASP A 104 -19.86 -6.84 5.62
C ASP A 104 -20.61 -7.63 4.54
N PHE A 105 -21.95 -7.53 4.51
CA PHE A 105 -22.76 -8.21 3.50
C PHE A 105 -22.43 -7.77 2.05
N LEU A 106 -21.87 -6.56 1.91
CA LEU A 106 -21.41 -5.97 0.66
C LEU A 106 -19.94 -6.37 0.41
N PHE A 107 -19.06 -6.14 1.39
CA PHE A 107 -17.62 -6.39 1.26
C PHE A 107 -17.23 -7.87 1.13
N LYS A 108 -18.06 -8.81 1.61
CA LYS A 108 -17.84 -10.26 1.44
C LYS A 108 -18.11 -10.76 0.02
N ARG A 109 -18.65 -9.91 -0.87
CA ARG A 109 -18.96 -10.31 -2.26
C ARG A 109 -17.77 -9.98 -3.15
N LYS A 110 -17.12 -11.01 -3.72
CA LYS A 110 -15.94 -10.83 -4.57
C LYS A 110 -16.11 -9.78 -5.68
N TRP A 111 -17.24 -9.80 -6.39
CA TRP A 111 -17.51 -8.83 -7.46
C TRP A 111 -17.56 -7.37 -7.00
N VAL A 112 -17.92 -7.12 -5.72
CA VAL A 112 -17.89 -5.77 -5.13
C VAL A 112 -16.45 -5.34 -4.94
N GLY A 113 -15.62 -6.20 -4.35
CA GLY A 113 -14.20 -5.93 -4.17
C GLY A 113 -13.52 -5.64 -5.50
N ASP A 114 -13.76 -6.47 -6.52
CA ASP A 114 -13.17 -6.29 -7.85
C ASP A 114 -13.63 -4.99 -8.52
N LEU A 115 -14.91 -4.61 -8.35
CA LEU A 115 -15.44 -3.33 -8.83
C LEU A 115 -14.80 -2.13 -8.11
N MET A 116 -14.70 -2.19 -6.78
CA MET A 116 -14.06 -1.14 -5.98
C MET A 116 -12.58 -0.99 -6.32
N GLN A 117 -11.86 -2.09 -6.48
CA GLN A 117 -10.47 -2.10 -6.91
C GLN A 117 -10.30 -1.48 -8.30
N SER A 118 -11.19 -1.83 -9.25
CA SER A 118 -11.20 -1.22 -10.58
C SER A 118 -11.42 0.29 -10.54
N PHE A 119 -12.34 0.75 -9.70
CA PHE A 119 -12.60 2.17 -9.48
C PHE A 119 -11.38 2.87 -8.85
N ALA A 120 -10.80 2.30 -7.79
CA ALA A 120 -9.60 2.82 -7.13
C ALA A 120 -8.44 2.97 -8.13
N ARG A 121 -8.17 1.93 -8.93
CA ARG A 121 -7.18 1.97 -10.02
C ARG A 121 -7.43 3.12 -10.99
N HIS A 122 -8.68 3.41 -11.34
CA HIS A 122 -8.95 4.54 -12.22
C HIS A 122 -8.64 5.88 -11.55
N GLN A 123 -9.01 6.03 -10.28
CA GLN A 123 -8.81 7.28 -9.55
C GLN A 123 -7.32 7.61 -9.42
N VAL A 124 -6.48 6.63 -9.08
CA VAL A 124 -5.03 6.85 -8.88
C VAL A 124 -4.28 7.15 -10.18
N LYS A 125 -4.81 6.81 -11.36
CA LYS A 125 -4.18 7.19 -12.65
C LYS A 125 -3.96 8.70 -12.78
N LYS A 126 -4.87 9.49 -12.22
CA LYS A 126 -4.76 10.96 -12.24
C LYS A 126 -3.69 11.46 -11.28
N LEU A 127 -3.41 10.71 -10.22
CA LEU A 127 -2.42 11.03 -9.19
C LEU A 127 -0.99 10.73 -9.63
N VAL A 128 -0.77 9.82 -10.59
CA VAL A 128 0.57 9.42 -11.07
C VAL A 128 1.49 10.61 -11.34
N LYS A 129 0.96 11.70 -11.93
CA LYS A 129 1.74 12.90 -12.26
C LYS A 129 2.22 13.70 -11.04
N SER A 130 1.63 13.45 -9.89
CA SER A 130 1.95 14.12 -8.62
C SER A 130 2.82 13.25 -7.72
N ILE A 131 3.08 12.00 -8.10
CA ILE A 131 3.95 11.09 -7.35
C ILE A 131 5.40 11.44 -7.71
N PRO A 132 6.28 11.70 -6.73
CA PRO A 132 7.71 11.85 -6.98
C PRO A 132 8.28 10.67 -7.77
N GLU A 133 9.19 10.97 -8.70
CA GLU A 133 9.72 9.99 -9.66
C GLU A 133 10.33 8.77 -8.97
N GLU A 134 11.10 8.97 -7.89
CA GLU A 134 11.72 7.89 -7.12
C GLU A 134 10.70 6.88 -6.58
N TYR A 135 9.59 7.34 -6.01
CA TYR A 135 8.54 6.45 -5.49
C TYR A 135 7.76 5.77 -6.61
N LEU A 136 7.55 6.47 -7.72
CA LEU A 136 6.87 5.90 -8.88
C LEU A 136 7.71 4.79 -9.51
N GLU A 137 9.01 5.02 -9.68
CA GLU A 137 9.98 4.04 -10.16
C GLU A 137 10.01 2.81 -9.25
N GLU A 138 10.12 2.99 -7.93
CA GLU A 138 10.14 1.89 -6.97
C GLU A 138 8.83 1.07 -7.02
N MET A 139 7.65 1.70 -7.07
CA MET A 139 6.37 0.99 -7.20
C MET A 139 6.24 0.23 -8.52
N VAL A 140 6.77 0.78 -9.62
CA VAL A 140 6.82 0.08 -10.91
C VAL A 140 7.76 -1.12 -10.84
N ALA A 141 8.93 -0.95 -10.23
CA ALA A 141 9.93 -1.99 -10.05
C ALA A 141 9.41 -3.13 -9.17
N ILE A 142 8.71 -2.81 -8.08
CA ILE A 142 7.98 -3.78 -7.25
C ILE A 142 7.05 -4.61 -8.12
N THR A 143 6.23 -3.96 -8.94
CA THR A 143 5.29 -4.65 -9.83
C THR A 143 6.00 -5.56 -10.83
N ALA A 144 7.11 -5.10 -11.42
CA ALA A 144 7.93 -5.89 -12.32
C ALA A 144 8.53 -7.12 -11.61
N GLY A 145 9.10 -6.94 -10.42
CA GLY A 145 9.64 -8.03 -9.61
C GLY A 145 8.57 -9.07 -9.25
N VAL A 146 7.39 -8.64 -8.80
CA VAL A 146 6.28 -9.55 -8.51
C VAL A 146 5.88 -10.35 -9.76
N ASN A 147 5.77 -9.70 -10.91
CA ASN A 147 5.35 -10.37 -12.15
C ASN A 147 6.41 -11.30 -12.74
N ASP A 148 7.69 -11.06 -12.47
CA ASP A 148 8.76 -11.98 -12.84
C ASP A 148 8.82 -13.19 -11.90
N GLU A 149 8.57 -13.00 -10.60
CA GLU A 149 8.57 -14.08 -9.61
C GLU A 149 7.29 -14.93 -9.66
N LEU A 150 6.13 -14.28 -9.81
CA LEU A 150 4.81 -14.90 -9.88
C LEU A 150 4.06 -14.43 -11.14
N PRO A 151 4.43 -14.90 -12.35
CA PRO A 151 3.81 -14.47 -13.60
C PRO A 151 2.29 -14.65 -13.66
N GLN A 152 1.76 -15.65 -12.96
CA GLN A 152 0.33 -15.91 -12.83
C GLN A 152 -0.44 -14.83 -12.06
N ALA A 153 0.24 -14.06 -11.20
CA ALA A 153 -0.40 -13.00 -10.41
C ALA A 153 -0.88 -11.85 -11.30
N ARG A 154 -0.13 -11.54 -12.38
CA ARG A 154 -0.41 -10.44 -13.32
C ARG A 154 -0.74 -9.15 -12.57
N LEU A 155 0.08 -8.84 -11.56
CA LEU A 155 -0.10 -7.69 -10.68
C LEU A 155 -0.12 -6.41 -11.52
N ASN A 156 -1.16 -5.60 -11.34
CA ASN A 156 -1.25 -4.33 -12.00
C ASN A 156 -0.49 -3.28 -11.18
N VAL A 157 0.33 -2.46 -11.82
CA VAL A 157 1.06 -1.38 -11.12
C VAL A 157 0.13 -0.41 -10.39
N TYR A 158 -1.09 -0.19 -10.89
CA TYR A 158 -2.06 0.64 -10.19
C TYR A 158 -2.58 0.00 -8.91
N ASP A 159 -2.49 -1.33 -8.74
CA ASP A 159 -2.85 -1.98 -7.48
C ASP A 159 -1.77 -1.70 -6.40
N VAL A 160 -0.48 -1.62 -6.77
CA VAL A 160 0.59 -1.17 -5.86
C VAL A 160 0.47 0.32 -5.53
N ILE A 161 0.08 1.15 -6.50
CA ILE A 161 -0.18 2.58 -6.22
C ILE A 161 -1.39 2.73 -5.28
N VAL A 162 -2.48 1.98 -5.49
CA VAL A 162 -3.64 1.96 -4.59
C VAL A 162 -3.23 1.52 -3.18
N LEU A 163 -2.34 0.53 -3.03
CA LEU A 163 -1.81 0.12 -1.73
C LEU A 163 -1.15 1.29 -0.97
N ASN A 164 -0.43 2.17 -1.69
CA ASN A 164 0.31 3.28 -1.08
C ASN A 164 -0.54 4.54 -0.83
N VAL A 165 -1.56 4.83 -1.64
CA VAL A 165 -2.36 6.08 -1.52
C VAL A 165 -3.83 5.85 -1.11
N GLY A 166 -4.26 4.59 -1.03
CA GLY A 166 -5.65 4.21 -0.81
C GLY A 166 -6.18 4.71 0.53
N MET A 167 -5.43 4.51 1.61
CA MET A 167 -5.82 5.00 2.93
C MET A 167 -5.85 6.51 3.01
N ASP A 168 -4.85 7.21 2.46
CA ASP A 168 -4.84 8.68 2.45
C ASP A 168 -6.05 9.23 1.69
N THR A 169 -6.46 8.56 0.62
CA THR A 169 -7.68 8.91 -0.13
C THR A 169 -8.94 8.70 0.71
N ILE A 170 -9.04 7.57 1.41
CA ILE A 170 -10.18 7.26 2.30
C ILE A 170 -10.24 8.25 3.46
N PHE A 171 -9.11 8.48 4.14
CA PHE A 171 -9.04 9.41 5.26
C PHE A 171 -9.33 10.84 4.81
N SER A 172 -8.79 11.30 3.68
CA SER A 172 -9.12 12.63 3.13
C SER A 172 -10.63 12.82 2.95
N TRP A 173 -11.35 11.77 2.55
CA TRP A 173 -12.81 11.80 2.46
C TRP A 173 -13.49 11.75 3.84
N LEU A 174 -13.02 10.89 4.76
CA LEU A 174 -13.56 10.77 6.12
C LEU A 174 -13.34 12.05 6.96
N TYR A 175 -12.21 12.73 6.80
CA TYR A 175 -11.90 14.04 7.39
C TYR A 175 -12.94 15.07 6.95
N ARG A 176 -13.30 15.09 5.66
CA ARG A 176 -14.29 16.04 5.11
C ARG A 176 -15.71 15.79 5.64
N THR A 177 -16.02 14.56 6.05
CA THR A 177 -17.38 14.16 6.47
C THR A 177 -17.53 14.06 8.00
N ASN A 178 -16.50 14.40 8.78
CA ASN A 178 -16.48 14.26 10.25
C ASN A 178 -16.79 12.83 10.73
N MET A 179 -16.43 11.81 9.94
CA MET A 179 -16.71 10.40 10.25
C MET A 179 -15.53 9.66 10.92
N MET A 180 -14.57 10.39 11.49
CA MET A 180 -13.26 9.87 11.92
C MET A 180 -13.25 9.13 13.28
N ASN A 181 -14.41 8.73 13.81
CA ASN A 181 -14.55 8.36 15.23
C ASN A 181 -14.00 6.97 15.64
N ALA A 182 -12.96 6.41 15.02
CA ALA A 182 -12.59 5.02 15.32
C ALA A 182 -11.14 4.54 15.14
N HIS A 183 -10.22 5.28 14.53
CA HIS A 183 -8.87 4.74 14.26
C HIS A 183 -7.81 5.81 14.52
N GLY A 184 -6.88 5.51 15.41
CA GLY A 184 -5.77 6.41 15.71
C GLY A 184 -4.60 5.59 16.21
N CYS A 185 -3.39 5.92 15.74
CA CYS A 185 -2.17 5.38 16.30
C CYS A 185 -1.87 6.06 17.64
N GLN A 186 -1.15 5.37 18.52
CA GLN A 186 -0.63 5.97 19.74
C GLN A 186 0.89 6.08 19.64
N GLY A 187 1.46 7.14 20.22
CA GLY A 187 2.90 7.33 20.26
C GLY A 187 3.31 8.20 21.43
N PHE A 188 4.57 8.07 21.84
CA PHE A 188 5.18 8.91 22.86
C PHE A 188 6.63 9.22 22.49
N VAL A 189 7.12 10.34 23.00
CA VAL A 189 8.53 10.73 22.98
C VAL A 189 8.90 11.21 24.38
N VAL A 190 10.00 10.68 24.93
CA VAL A 190 10.58 11.14 26.20
C VAL A 190 12.05 11.49 25.97
N HIS A 191 12.54 12.58 26.55
CA HIS A 191 13.90 13.08 26.32
C HIS A 191 14.47 13.84 27.52
N GLY A 192 15.79 14.05 27.53
CA GLY A 192 16.47 14.92 28.50
C GLY A 192 16.30 14.42 29.94
N GLU A 193 15.93 15.33 30.84
CA GLU A 193 15.76 15.00 32.28
C GLU A 193 14.64 13.97 32.55
N ALA A 194 13.76 13.70 31.59
CA ALA A 194 12.75 12.64 31.70
C ALA A 194 13.33 11.22 31.53
N THR A 195 14.64 11.09 31.28
CA THR A 195 15.33 9.83 30.98
C THR A 195 16.61 9.69 31.82
N ILE A 196 16.99 8.47 32.20
CA ILE A 196 18.13 8.22 33.11
C ILE A 196 19.50 8.55 32.50
N ASP A 197 19.57 8.64 31.17
CA ASP A 197 20.80 8.79 30.39
C ASP A 197 20.78 10.04 29.50
N GLY A 198 19.72 10.85 29.57
CA GLY A 198 19.53 12.03 28.73
C GLY A 198 19.18 11.72 27.27
N CYS A 199 19.04 10.44 26.90
CA CYS A 199 18.72 10.02 25.54
C CYS A 199 17.25 10.33 25.16
N THR A 200 16.96 10.38 23.87
CA THR A 200 15.58 10.46 23.37
C THR A 200 15.07 9.06 23.09
N TYR A 201 13.94 8.70 23.69
CA TYR A 201 13.21 7.47 23.39
C TYR A 201 11.89 7.80 22.71
N MET A 202 11.62 7.11 21.60
CA MET A 202 10.37 7.19 20.87
C MET A 202 9.73 5.80 20.82
N GLY A 203 8.45 5.73 21.15
CA GLY A 203 7.66 4.51 21.01
C GLY A 203 6.35 4.78 20.31
N ARG A 204 5.85 3.80 19.56
CA ARG A 204 4.50 3.86 18.97
C ARG A 204 3.80 2.53 19.02
N HIS A 205 2.48 2.60 19.02
CA HIS A 205 1.58 1.50 18.78
C HIS A 205 0.80 1.79 17.48
N PHE A 206 1.18 1.07 16.42
CA PHE A 206 0.53 1.19 15.11
C PHE A 206 -0.74 0.35 15.10
N MET A 207 -1.89 1.03 15.09
CA MET A 207 -3.21 0.40 15.03
C MET A 207 -3.79 0.62 13.64
N TYR A 208 -3.68 -0.40 12.78
CA TYR A 208 -4.06 -0.31 11.38
C TYR A 208 -5.03 -1.44 11.01
N PRO A 209 -6.11 -1.15 10.25
CA PRO A 209 -7.11 -2.13 9.88
C PRO A 209 -6.58 -3.17 8.88
N GLY A 210 -7.07 -4.40 8.97
CA GLY A 210 -6.82 -5.47 8.01
C GLY A 210 -5.73 -6.44 8.48
N HIS A 211 -6.13 -7.63 8.94
CA HIS A 211 -5.23 -8.66 9.46
C HIS A 211 -4.04 -9.02 8.55
N ILE A 212 -4.17 -8.96 7.22
CA ILE A 212 -3.11 -9.33 6.27
C ILE A 212 -1.85 -8.46 6.46
N ILE A 213 -2.00 -7.17 6.79
CA ILE A 213 -0.82 -6.31 7.00
C ILE A 213 -0.02 -6.78 8.21
N LYS A 214 -0.69 -7.16 9.31
CA LYS A 214 -0.04 -7.63 10.55
C LYS A 214 0.85 -8.84 10.31
N ASP A 215 0.38 -9.77 9.49
CA ASP A 215 1.09 -11.02 9.20
C ASP A 215 2.28 -10.79 8.25
N THR A 216 2.22 -9.74 7.44
CA THR A 216 3.26 -9.40 6.46
C THR A 216 4.25 -8.33 6.93
N MET A 217 4.03 -7.72 8.10
CA MET A 217 4.95 -6.75 8.70
C MET A 217 6.34 -7.36 8.93
N LEU A 218 7.36 -6.59 8.55
CA LEU A 218 8.78 -6.92 8.57
C LEU A 218 9.63 -5.70 8.99
N LEU A 219 10.89 -5.95 9.32
CA LEU A 219 11.90 -4.90 9.49
C LEU A 219 12.61 -4.70 8.15
N ALA A 220 12.82 -3.45 7.75
CA ALA A 220 13.54 -3.12 6.53
C ALA A 220 14.65 -2.11 6.83
N GLU A 221 15.86 -2.45 6.41
CA GLU A 221 17.06 -1.62 6.39
C GLU A 221 17.23 -1.08 4.96
N TYR A 222 17.09 0.22 4.79
CA TYR A 222 17.25 0.91 3.51
C TYR A 222 18.59 1.64 3.46
N ALA A 223 19.38 1.36 2.44
CA ALA A 223 20.60 2.06 2.05
C ALA A 223 20.43 2.60 0.62
N PRO A 224 19.60 3.64 0.43
CA PRO A 224 19.34 4.18 -0.91
C PRO A 224 20.59 4.85 -1.48
N GLU A 225 20.73 4.86 -2.80
CA GLU A 225 21.82 5.55 -3.51
C GLU A 225 21.86 7.05 -3.17
N ARG A 226 20.69 7.64 -2.91
CA ARG A 226 20.52 9.06 -2.56
C ARG A 226 19.77 9.21 -1.25
N GLY A 227 20.24 10.14 -0.41
CA GLY A 227 19.62 10.43 0.88
C GLY A 227 20.35 9.76 2.04
N TYR A 228 19.63 9.51 3.14
CA TYR A 228 20.20 8.88 4.33
C TYR A 228 19.71 7.44 4.45
N PRO A 229 20.59 6.49 4.83
CA PRO A 229 20.15 5.18 5.26
C PRO A 229 19.16 5.28 6.41
N PHE A 230 18.17 4.39 6.43
CA PHE A 230 17.14 4.38 7.44
C PHE A 230 16.60 2.97 7.69
N VAL A 231 16.03 2.77 8.88
CA VAL A 231 15.31 1.55 9.24
C VAL A 231 13.83 1.85 9.34
N SER A 232 13.00 0.89 8.95
CA SER A 232 11.55 0.99 9.03
C SER A 232 10.91 -0.34 9.40
N VAL A 233 9.91 -0.31 10.27
CA VAL A 233 8.99 -1.45 10.43
C VAL A 233 7.84 -1.21 9.45
N THR A 234 7.74 -2.03 8.41
CA THR A 234 6.83 -1.82 7.28
C THR A 234 6.24 -3.13 6.75
N ALA A 235 5.39 -3.06 5.73
CA ALA A 235 4.92 -4.20 4.96
C ALA A 235 5.45 -4.13 3.52
N PRO A 236 5.72 -5.26 2.85
CA PRO A 236 6.28 -5.25 1.51
C PRO A 236 5.28 -4.65 0.51
N GLY A 237 5.76 -3.85 -0.44
CA GLY A 237 4.92 -3.13 -1.39
C GLY A 237 4.59 -1.69 -0.99
N PHE A 238 4.86 -1.31 0.27
CA PHE A 238 4.84 0.09 0.70
C PHE A 238 6.19 0.75 0.36
N VAL A 239 6.15 1.87 -0.36
CA VAL A 239 7.32 2.72 -0.65
C VAL A 239 7.42 3.91 0.32
N GLY A 240 6.34 4.18 1.06
CA GLY A 240 6.35 5.10 2.20
C GLY A 240 6.75 4.40 3.51
N VAL A 241 6.98 5.21 4.56
CA VAL A 241 7.39 4.73 5.88
C VAL A 241 6.21 4.78 6.86
N LEU A 242 5.85 3.64 7.45
CA LEU A 242 4.87 3.59 8.54
C LEU A 242 5.49 4.09 9.85
N THR A 243 6.70 3.62 10.15
CA THR A 243 7.52 4.06 11.28
C THR A 243 8.97 3.80 10.96
N GLY A 244 9.86 4.73 11.31
CA GLY A 244 11.27 4.55 11.00
C GLY A 244 12.17 5.56 11.66
N MET A 245 13.48 5.31 11.51
CA MET A 245 14.54 6.19 11.98
C MET A 245 15.67 6.20 10.96
N ASN A 246 16.17 7.38 10.60
CA ASN A 246 17.31 7.50 9.71
C ASN A 246 18.65 7.58 10.47
N ALA A 247 19.76 7.43 9.73
CA ALA A 247 21.12 7.50 10.26
C ALA A 247 21.51 8.88 10.84
N LYS A 248 20.64 9.90 10.73
CA LYS A 248 20.81 11.22 11.35
C LYS A 248 20.00 11.37 12.64
N GLY A 249 19.35 10.31 13.12
CA GLY A 249 18.59 10.31 14.36
C GLY A 249 17.20 10.91 14.24
N VAL A 250 16.68 11.12 13.02
CA VAL A 250 15.29 11.56 12.82
C VAL A 250 14.38 10.34 12.88
N GLY A 251 13.54 10.29 13.91
CA GLY A 251 12.47 9.30 14.09
C GLY A 251 11.11 9.81 13.63
N ILE A 252 10.31 8.94 13.01
CA ILE A 252 8.97 9.24 12.48
C ILE A 252 8.02 8.07 12.79
N GLY A 253 6.77 8.41 13.10
CA GLY A 253 5.63 7.49 13.09
C GLY A 253 4.41 8.19 12.52
N MET A 254 3.68 7.53 11.62
CA MET A 254 2.48 8.06 10.95
C MET A 254 1.20 8.01 11.82
#